data_AF-A0A497NLL9-F1
#
_entry.id   AF-A0A497NLL9-F1
#
_cell.length_a   1.000
_cell.length_b   1.000
_cell.length_c   1.000
_cell.angle_alpha   90.00
_cell.angle_beta   90.00
_cell.angle_gamma   90.00
#
_symmetry.space_group_name_H-M   'P 1'
#
loop_
_entity.id
_entity.type
_entity.pdbx_description
1 polymer ?
#
loop_
_entity_poly.entity_id
_entity_poly.type
_entity_poly.pdbx_seq_one_letter_code
_entity_poly.pdbx_strand_id
1 'polypeptide(L)'
;RSLAEDGLLITDASLSRLAERYEARRLVLPLFRTAEEVCGLPSVANMVALGALVAHTGLVSDGSMRKAIRESVDEAYLSVDLRAFEAGELLCRDLAHR
;
A
#
# COMPACT_ATOMS: atom_id res chain seq x y z
N ARG A 1 18.19 10.10 10.51
CA ARG A 1 17.13 10.04 9.46
C ARG A 1 17.63 9.07 8.40
N SER A 2 16.89 8.01 8.07
CA SER A 2 17.40 6.86 7.30
C SER A 2 16.82 6.71 5.89
N LEU A 3 16.04 7.68 5.40
CA LEU A 3 15.59 7.66 4.00
C LEU A 3 16.73 8.17 3.11
N ALA A 4 17.03 7.45 2.03
CA ALA A 4 17.99 7.90 1.03
C ALA A 4 17.48 9.16 0.32
N GLU A 5 18.40 9.92 -0.27
CA GLU A 5 18.07 10.98 -1.21
C GLU A 5 17.14 10.42 -2.31
N ASP A 6 16.07 11.14 -2.61
CA ASP A 6 14.99 10.71 -3.53
C ASP A 6 14.25 9.40 -3.18
N GLY A 7 14.37 8.97 -1.91
CA GLY A 7 13.59 7.86 -1.37
C GLY A 7 12.09 8.07 -1.54
N LEU A 8 11.35 6.97 -1.71
CA LEU A 8 9.90 6.98 -1.77
C LEU A 8 9.32 6.84 -0.36
N LEU A 9 8.50 7.79 0.06
CA LEU A 9 7.71 7.76 1.27
C LEU A 9 6.24 7.52 0.89
N ILE A 10 5.72 6.35 1.27
CA ILE A 10 4.29 6.04 1.19
C ILE A 10 3.65 6.38 2.52
N THR A 11 2.55 7.13 2.50
CA THR A 11 1.88 7.57 3.73
C THR A 11 0.37 7.66 3.54
N ASP A 12 -0.36 7.52 4.64
CA ASP A 12 -1.79 7.76 4.66
C ASP A 12 -2.10 9.27 4.55
N ALA A 13 -3.18 9.63 3.86
CA ALA A 13 -3.63 11.01 3.68
C ALA A 13 -3.81 11.76 5.01
N SER A 14 -4.28 11.08 6.06
CA SER A 14 -4.42 11.65 7.41
C SER A 14 -3.09 12.04 8.06
N LEU A 15 -1.97 11.48 7.59
CA LEU A 15 -0.62 11.70 8.10
C LEU A 15 0.24 12.58 7.18
N SER A 16 -0.32 13.11 6.09
CA SER A 16 0.38 13.90 5.08
C SER A 16 1.24 15.04 5.63
N ARG A 17 0.75 15.77 6.66
CA ARG A 17 1.51 16.85 7.32
C ARG A 17 2.78 16.37 8.04
N LEU A 18 2.79 15.13 8.54
CA LEU A 18 4.01 14.56 9.14
C LEU A 18 5.03 14.20 8.06
N ALA A 19 4.57 13.77 6.88
CA ALA A 19 5.39 13.43 5.75
C ALA A 19 6.10 14.63 5.11
N GLU A 20 5.53 15.84 5.20
CA GLU A 20 6.16 17.09 4.73
C GLU A 20 7.52 17.38 5.37
N ARG A 21 7.80 16.81 6.54
CA ARG A 21 9.08 17.01 7.21
C ARG A 21 10.22 16.35 6.44
N TYR A 22 9.94 15.36 5.60
CA TYR A 22 10.94 14.54 4.92
C TYR A 22 11.12 15.02 3.47
N GLU A 23 12.37 15.26 3.08
CA GLU A 23 12.74 15.50 1.69
C GLU A 23 12.77 14.16 0.95
N ALA A 24 11.65 13.84 0.30
CA ALA A 24 11.40 12.55 -0.31
C ALA A 24 10.34 12.67 -1.41
N ARG A 25 10.35 11.72 -2.36
CA ARG A 25 9.18 11.49 -3.22
C ARG A 25 8.06 10.94 -2.35
N ARG A 26 6.85 11.45 -2.50
CA ARG A 26 5.73 11.11 -1.61
C ARG A 26 4.58 10.50 -2.42
N LEU A 27 4.10 9.35 -1.97
CA LEU A 27 2.88 8.73 -2.42
C LEU A 27 1.86 8.80 -1.28
N VAL A 28 0.96 9.77 -1.35
CA VAL A 28 -0.05 10.03 -0.32
C VAL A 28 -1.37 9.41 -0.76
N LEU A 29 -1.84 8.42 0.00
CA LEU A 29 -3.01 7.62 -0.36
C LEU A 29 -4.00 7.53 0.81
N PRO A 30 -5.32 7.38 0.59
CA PRO A 30 -6.30 7.16 1.65
C PRO A 30 -6.27 5.69 2.15
N LEU A 31 -5.12 5.22 2.63
CA LEU A 31 -4.86 3.81 2.99
C LEU A 31 -5.84 3.26 4.04
N PHE A 32 -6.03 3.96 5.16
CA PHE A 32 -6.92 3.52 6.24
C PHE A 32 -8.37 3.50 5.80
N ARG A 33 -8.80 4.55 5.09
CA ARG A 33 -10.15 4.66 4.54
C ARG A 33 -10.43 3.53 3.55
N THR A 34 -9.47 3.22 2.69
CA THR A 34 -9.60 2.13 1.71
C THR A 34 -9.72 0.77 2.40
N ALA A 35 -8.88 0.51 3.40
CA ALA A 35 -8.94 -0.74 4.15
C ALA A 35 -10.31 -0.91 4.84
N GLU A 36 -10.85 0.17 5.42
CA GLU A 36 -12.18 0.17 6.00
C GLU A 36 -13.28 -0.04 4.94
N GLU A 37 -13.28 0.74 3.86
CA GLU A 37 -14.35 0.71 2.85
C GLU A 37 -14.39 -0.61 2.06
N VAL A 38 -13.23 -1.19 1.75
CA VAL A 38 -13.12 -2.40 0.91
C VAL A 38 -13.12 -3.68 1.75
N CYS A 39 -12.49 -3.64 2.93
CA CYS A 39 -12.26 -4.82 3.74
C CYS A 39 -13.01 -4.84 5.07
N GLY A 40 -13.59 -3.72 5.52
CA GLY A 40 -14.27 -3.58 6.81
C GLY A 40 -13.33 -3.63 8.01
N LEU A 41 -12.02 -3.51 7.78
CA LEU A 41 -11.00 -3.61 8.81
C LEU A 41 -9.90 -2.57 8.56
N PRO A 42 -9.75 -1.52 9.38
CA PRO A 42 -8.68 -0.54 9.20
C PRO A 42 -7.29 -1.15 9.43
N SER A 43 -7.22 -2.26 10.19
CA SER A 43 -5.99 -2.94 10.56
C SER A 43 -5.23 -3.54 9.38
N VAL A 44 -5.89 -3.78 8.24
CA VAL A 44 -5.24 -4.33 7.03
C VAL A 44 -4.69 -3.24 6.08
N ALA A 45 -4.58 -1.99 6.56
CA ALA A 45 -4.04 -0.89 5.75
C ALA A 45 -2.58 -1.07 5.34
N ASN A 46 -1.81 -1.88 6.06
CA ASN A 46 -0.46 -2.30 5.65
C ASN A 46 -0.49 -3.07 4.31
N MET A 47 -1.51 -3.91 4.09
CA MET A 47 -1.67 -4.66 2.85
C MET A 47 -2.10 -3.76 1.70
N VAL A 48 -2.95 -2.77 1.96
CA VAL A 48 -3.25 -1.70 0.98
C VAL A 48 -1.98 -0.93 0.61
N ALA A 49 -1.15 -0.56 1.59
CA ALA A 49 0.11 0.11 1.34
C ALA A 49 1.08 -0.76 0.52
N LEU A 50 1.14 -2.07 0.78
CA LEU A 50 1.96 -3.02 0.03
C LEU A 50 1.50 -3.13 -1.43
N GLY A 51 0.19 -3.22 -1.67
CA GLY A 51 -0.38 -3.22 -3.02
C GLY A 51 0.00 -1.96 -3.80
N ALA A 52 -0.16 -0.80 -3.16
CA ALA A 52 0.23 0.48 -3.76
C ALA A 52 1.73 0.55 -4.05
N LEU A 53 2.59 0.07 -3.13
CA LEU A 53 4.04 0.03 -3.32
C LEU A 53 4.41 -0.80 -4.55
N VAL A 54 3.85 -2.01 -4.67
CA VAL A 54 4.15 -2.91 -5.78
C VAL A 54 3.66 -2.33 -7.10
N ALA A 55 2.43 -1.82 -7.15
CA ALA A 55 1.88 -1.19 -8.35
C ALA A 55 2.65 0.08 -8.76
N HIS A 56 3.08 0.90 -7.81
CA HIS A 56 3.84 2.13 -8.09
C HIS A 56 5.26 1.84 -8.58
N THR A 57 5.93 0.85 -7.99
CA THR A 57 7.37 0.64 -8.21
C THR A 57 7.70 -0.43 -9.23
N GLY A 58 6.81 -1.41 -9.44
CA GLY A 58 7.07 -2.56 -10.30
C GLY A 58 8.27 -3.42 -9.86
N LEU A 59 8.74 -3.29 -8.61
CA LEU A 59 9.95 -3.97 -8.12
C LEU A 59 9.84 -5.50 -8.16
N VAL A 60 8.61 -6.01 -8.09
CA VAL A 60 8.26 -7.43 -8.10
C VAL A 60 6.99 -7.61 -8.92
N SER A 61 6.81 -8.79 -9.52
CA SER A 61 5.58 -9.09 -10.24
C SER A 61 4.41 -9.31 -9.25
N ASP A 62 3.21 -8.96 -9.70
CA ASP A 62 1.96 -9.21 -8.97
C ASP A 62 1.84 -10.69 -8.55
N GLY A 63 2.07 -11.62 -9.49
CA GLY A 63 2.02 -13.05 -9.23
C GLY A 63 3.00 -13.51 -8.15
N SER A 64 4.25 -13.02 -8.17
CA SER A 64 5.24 -13.32 -7.14
C SER A 64 4.83 -12.77 -5.78
N MET A 65 4.29 -11.56 -5.72
CA MET A 65 3.83 -10.97 -4.46
C MET A 65 2.63 -11.72 -3.88
N ARG A 66 1.61 -12.03 -4.70
CA ARG A 66 0.46 -12.83 -4.25
C ARG A 66 0.87 -14.21 -3.77
N LYS A 67 1.90 -14.82 -4.37
CA LYS A 67 2.46 -16.08 -3.87
C LYS A 67 3.09 -15.89 -2.48
N ALA A 68 3.93 -14.88 -2.30
CA ALA A 68 4.56 -14.58 -1.01
C ALA A 68 3.53 -14.32 0.10
N ILE A 69 2.44 -13.60 -0.21
CA ILE A 69 1.34 -13.37 0.74
C ILE A 69 0.70 -14.71 1.17
N ARG A 70 0.39 -15.61 0.22
CA ARG A 70 -0.17 -16.94 0.53
C ARG A 70 0.74 -17.80 1.40
N GLU A 71 2.05 -17.64 1.27
CA GLU A 71 3.03 -18.39 2.04
C GLU A 71 3.31 -17.78 3.42
N SER A 72 3.00 -16.50 3.62
CA SER A 72 3.36 -15.75 4.83
C SER A 72 2.20 -15.42 5.77
N VAL A 73 0.96 -15.46 5.27
CA VAL A 73 -0.25 -15.06 6.01
C VAL A 73 -1.05 -16.29 6.43
N ASP A 74 -1.53 -16.28 7.68
CA ASP A 74 -2.40 -17.35 8.19
C ASP A 74 -3.68 -17.46 7.34
N GLU A 75 -4.16 -18.69 7.14
CA GLU A 75 -5.32 -18.98 6.29
C GLU A 75 -6.56 -18.16 6.65
N ALA A 76 -6.76 -17.88 7.95
CA ALA A 76 -7.88 -17.07 8.46
C ALA A 76 -7.89 -15.62 7.95
N TYR A 77 -6.72 -15.06 7.62
CA TYR A 77 -6.57 -13.67 7.15
C TYR A 77 -6.26 -13.58 5.66
N LEU A 78 -5.91 -14.69 5.01
CA LEU A 78 -5.43 -14.69 3.63
C LEU A 78 -6.40 -14.02 2.65
N SER A 79 -7.70 -14.30 2.77
CA SER A 79 -8.70 -13.72 1.87
C SER A 79 -8.81 -12.19 2.03
N VAL A 80 -8.77 -11.68 3.27
CA VAL A 80 -8.88 -10.24 3.51
C VAL A 80 -7.60 -9.50 3.12
N ASP A 81 -6.44 -10.10 3.38
CA ASP A 81 -5.14 -9.52 3.04
C ASP A 81 -4.90 -9.45 1.52
N LEU A 82 -5.30 -10.49 0.77
CA LEU A 82 -5.24 -10.46 -0.70
C LEU A 82 -6.17 -9.39 -1.29
N ARG A 83 -7.36 -9.22 -0.72
CA ARG A 83 -8.32 -8.18 -1.15
C ARG A 83 -7.81 -6.78 -0.82
N ALA A 84 -7.22 -6.59 0.35
CA ALA A 84 -6.59 -5.32 0.73
C ALA A 84 -5.38 -4.98 -0.17
N PHE A 85 -4.55 -5.98 -0.49
CA PHE A 85 -3.47 -5.83 -1.46
C PHE A 85 -3.98 -5.37 -2.83
N GLU A 86 -4.99 -6.04 -3.38
CA GLU A 86 -5.59 -5.66 -4.66
C GLU A 86 -6.18 -4.24 -4.64
N ALA A 87 -6.83 -3.85 -3.54
CA ALA A 87 -7.33 -2.48 -3.37
C ALA A 87 -6.20 -1.44 -3.45
N GLY A 88 -5.05 -1.74 -2.83
CA GLY A 88 -3.85 -0.92 -2.91
C GLY A 88 -3.31 -0.75 -4.33
N GLU A 89 -3.30 -1.84 -5.11
CA GLU A 89 -2.86 -1.79 -6.50
C GLU A 89 -3.78 -0.89 -7.35
N LEU A 90 -5.10 -1.04 -7.20
CA LEU A 90 -6.09 -0.25 -7.94
C LEU A 90 -5.97 1.24 -7.62
N LEU A 91 -5.80 1.58 -6.35
CA LEU A 91 -5.60 2.96 -5.91
C LEU A 91 -4.44 3.66 -6.61
N CYS A 92 -3.34 2.94 -6.81
CA CYS A 92 -2.17 3.53 -7.45
C CYS A 92 -2.34 3.64 -8.97
N ARG A 93 -3.05 2.70 -9.61
CA ARG A 93 -3.34 2.72 -11.05
C ARG A 93 -4.31 3.85 -11.42
N ASP A 94 -5.32 4.10 -10.60
CA ASP A 94 -6.28 5.18 -10.82
C ASP A 94 -5.65 6.58 -10.78
N LEU A 95 -4.56 6.74 -10.01
CA LEU A 95 -3.77 7.98 -9.99
C LEU A 95 -2.94 8.20 -11.25
N ALA A 96 -2.53 7.14 -11.96
CA ALA A 96 -1.78 7.26 -13.21
C ALA A 96 -2.65 7.68 -14.40
N HIS A 97 -3.98 7.62 -14.25
CA HIS A 97 -4.97 8.01 -15.27
C HIS A 97 -5.59 9.39 -15.03
N ARG A 98 -5.09 10.14 -14.04
CA ARG A 98 -5.47 11.53 -13.75
C ARG A 98 -4.30 12.46 -14.03
#